data_AF-A0A9E2YZG8-F1
#
_entry.id   AF-A0A9E2YZG8-F1
#
_cell.length_a   1.000
_cell.length_b   1.000
_cell.length_c   1.000
_cell.angle_alpha   90.00
_cell.angle_beta   90.00
_cell.angle_gamma   90.00
#
_symmetry.space_group_name_H-M   'P 1'
#
loop_
_entity.id
_entity.type
_entity.pdbx_description
1 polymer ?
#
loop_
_entity_poly.entity_id
_entity_poly.type
_entity_poly.pdbx_seq_one_letter_code
_entity_poly.pdbx_strand_id
1 'polypeptide(L)' 'MAYAVFEDEERLTRIFATEQEAWEAAERAGLVETDPDGNRTLDDHLEIRFCHGEPEEITDAGADFKLS' A
#
# COMPACT_ATOMS: atom_id res chain seq x y z
N MET A 1 11.63 8.87 0.40
CA MET A 1 10.65 8.53 -0.64
C MET A 1 9.49 7.88 0.07
N ALA A 2 8.25 8.14 -0.33
CA ALA A 2 7.07 7.75 0.43
C ALA A 2 6.12 7.00 -0.50
N TYR A 3 5.57 5.88 -0.07
CA TYR A 3 4.69 5.03 -0.86
C TYR A 3 3.43 4.70 -0.07
N ALA A 4 2.30 4.55 -0.74
CA ALA A 4 1.07 4.07 -0.12
C ALA A 4 0.23 3.31 -1.16
N VAL A 5 -0.65 2.45 -0.66
CA VAL A 5 -1.69 1.80 -1.47
C VAL A 5 -2.89 2.73 -1.56
N PHE A 6 -3.40 2.90 -2.77
CA PHE A 6 -4.58 3.67 -3.09
C PHE A 6 -5.64 2.75 -3.67
N GLU A 7 -6.91 3.06 -3.41
CA GLU A 7 -8.08 2.48 -4.07
C GLU A 7 -8.87 3.64 -4.68
N ASP A 8 -9.15 3.60 -5.98
CA ASP A 8 -9.94 4.65 -6.66
C ASP A 8 -9.51 6.09 -6.29
N GLU A 9 -8.20 6.33 -6.24
CA GLU A 9 -7.55 7.61 -5.85
C GLU A 9 -7.57 7.97 -4.35
N GLU A 10 -8.23 7.19 -3.50
CA GLU A 10 -8.22 7.34 -2.05
C GLU A 10 -7.08 6.53 -1.41
N ARG A 11 -6.35 7.16 -0.47
CA ARG A 11 -5.23 6.51 0.22
C ARG A 11 -5.75 5.52 1.27
N LEU A 12 -5.55 4.22 1.02
CA LEU A 12 -6.08 3.14 1.86
C LEU A 12 -5.12 2.77 3.00
N THR A 13 -3.81 2.96 2.80
CA THR A 13 -2.78 2.69 3.81
C THR A 13 -2.15 3.95 4.40
N ARG A 14 -1.40 3.78 5.48
CA ARG A 14 -0.39 4.79 5.85
C ARG A 14 0.70 4.92 4.78
N ILE A 15 1.57 5.91 4.98
CA ILE A 15 2.77 6.10 4.16
C ILE A 15 3.87 5.14 4.65
N PHE A 16 4.50 4.46 3.71
CA PHE A 16 5.67 3.61 3.88
C PHE A 16 6.92 4.29 3.33
N ALA A 17 8.09 3.97 3.88
CA ALA A 17 9.36 4.54 3.46
C ALA A 17 9.83 3.92 2.12
N THR A 18 9.35 2.73 1.80
CA THR A 18 9.70 1.99 0.58
C THR A 18 8.46 1.40 -0.09
N GLU A 19 8.58 1.17 -1.39
CA GLU A 19 7.54 0.50 -2.18
C GLU A 19 7.31 -0.94 -1.70
N GLN A 20 8.39 -1.62 -1.30
CA GLN A 20 8.35 -2.99 -0.77
C GLN A 20 7.48 -3.10 0.48
N GLU A 21 7.58 -2.14 1.41
CA GLU A 21 6.72 -2.11 2.60
C GLU A 21 5.23 -1.92 2.24
N ALA A 22 4.92 -1.15 1.20
CA ALA A 22 3.54 -0.99 0.71
C ALA A 22 3.00 -2.30 0.11
N TRP A 23 3.83 -3.03 -0.63
CA TRP A 23 3.49 -4.37 -1.14
C TRP A 23 3.27 -5.38 -0.02
N GLU A 24 4.14 -5.40 1.00
CA GLU A 24 3.99 -6.28 2.16
C GLU A 24 2.71 -5.97 2.94
N ALA A 25 2.35 -4.70 3.09
CA ALA A 25 1.08 -4.32 3.69
C ALA A 25 -0.11 -4.84 2.88
N ALA A 26 -0.11 -4.61 1.55
CA ALA A 26 -1.16 -5.12 0.65
C ALA A 26 -1.29 -6.65 0.74
N GLU A 27 -0.17 -7.38 0.73
CA GLU A 27 -0.14 -8.84 0.84
C GLU A 27 -0.70 -9.31 2.19
N ARG A 28 -0.34 -8.66 3.29
CA ARG A 28 -0.86 -8.97 4.64
C ARG A 28 -2.36 -8.72 4.78
N ALA A 29 -2.92 -7.80 4.00
CA ALA A 29 -4.35 -7.56 3.94
C ALA A 29 -5.08 -8.46 2.94
N GLY A 30 -4.38 -9.31 2.19
CA GLY A 30 -4.98 -10.17 1.16
C GLY A 30 -5.43 -9.39 -0.08
N LEU A 31 -4.81 -8.23 -0.34
CA LEU A 31 -5.09 -7.35 -1.47
C LEU A 31 -4.14 -7.58 -2.66
N VAL A 32 -3.28 -8.58 -2.54
CA VAL A 32 -2.35 -8.99 -3.60
C VAL A 32 -2.81 -10.34 -4.12
N GLU A 33 -3.02 -10.40 -5.42
CA GLU A 33 -3.23 -11.64 -6.15
C GLU A 33 -1.91 -12.12 -6.73
N THR A 34 -1.74 -13.43 -6.80
CA THR A 34 -0.59 -14.05 -7.47
C THR A 34 -1.11 -14.78 -8.69
N ASP A 35 -0.64 -14.38 -9.86
CA ASP A 35 -1.00 -15.03 -11.10
C ASP A 35 -0.40 -16.46 -11.19
N PRO A 36 -0.83 -17.29 -12.15
CA PRO A 36 -0.28 -18.64 -12.34
C PRO A 36 1.22 -18.68 -12.67
N ASP A 37 1.80 -17.56 -13.12
CA ASP A 37 3.21 -17.39 -13.45
C ASP A 37 4.05 -16.94 -12.23
N GLY A 38 3.40 -16.66 -11.09
CA GLY A 38 4.03 -16.22 -9.84
C GLY A 38 4.25 -14.72 -9.73
N ASN A 39 3.69 -13.90 -10.64
CA ASN A 39 3.73 -12.45 -10.52
C ASN A 39 2.67 -11.97 -9.53
N ARG A 40 3.07 -11.01 -8.70
CA ARG A 40 2.18 -10.37 -7.74
C ARG A 40 1.56 -9.14 -8.38
N THR A 41 0.24 -9.07 -8.38
CA THR A 41 -0.56 -7.92 -8.81
C THR A 41 -1.43 -7.47 -7.65
N LEU A 42 -1.71 -6.18 -7.57
CA LEU A 42 -2.76 -5.70 -6.67
C LEU A 42 -4.13 -6.03 -7.31
N ASP A 43 -5.18 -6.08 -6.49
CA ASP A 43 -6.56 -6.12 -6.97
C ASP A 43 -6.80 -4.98 -7.99
N ASP A 44 -7.72 -5.15 -8.93
CA ASP A 44 -7.91 -4.28 -10.11
C ASP A 44 -8.16 -2.80 -9.76
N HIS A 45 -8.63 -2.54 -8.54
CA HIS A 45 -8.92 -1.19 -8.03
C HIS A 45 -7.77 -0.53 -7.27
N LEU A 46 -6.68 -1.28 -7.05
CA LEU A 46 -5.61 -0.91 -6.14
C LEU A 46 -4.32 -0.54 -6.87
N GLU A 47 -3.67 0.51 -6.39
CA GLU A 47 -2.41 0.97 -6.95
C GLU A 47 -1.45 1.44 -5.85
N ILE A 48 -0.18 1.04 -5.94
CA ILE A 48 0.88 1.62 -5.11
C ILE A 48 1.44 2.84 -5.83
N ARG A 49 1.33 4.01 -5.20
CA ARG A 49 1.78 5.29 -5.78
C ARG A 49 2.83 5.96 -4.90
N PHE A 50 3.75 6.67 -5.55
CA PHE A 50 4.70 7.55 -4.88
C PHE A 50 3.98 8.78 -4.32
N CYS A 51 4.12 9.02 -3.02
CA CYS A 51 3.60 10.18 -2.32
C CYS A 51 4.67 11.28 -2.30
N HIS A 52 4.44 12.37 -3.05
CA HIS A 52 5.35 13.51 -3.09
C HIS A 52 5.15 14.40 -1.86
N GLY A 53 5.79 14.02 -0.75
CA GLY A 53 5.84 14.82 0.48
C GLY A 53 4.80 14.41 1.51
N GLU A 54 5.28 13.90 2.63
CA GLU A 54 5.03 14.40 4.00
C GLU A 54 5.74 13.43 4.97
N PRO A 55 6.97 13.74 5.42
CA PRO A 55 7.69 12.91 6.39
C PRO A 55 7.06 12.92 7.79
N GLU A 56 6.01 13.72 8.03
CA GLU A 56 5.31 13.82 9.32
C GLU A 56 4.29 12.70 9.55
N GLU A 57 3.90 11.95 8.50
CA GLU A 57 2.88 10.89 8.58
C GLU A 57 3.45 9.47 8.51
N ILE A 58 4.73 9.24 8.86
CA ILE A 58 5.22 7.90 9.22
C ILE A 58 4.56 7.52 10.56
N THR A 59 3.26 7.28 10.52
CA THR A 59 2.41 7.12 11.69
C THR A 59 2.45 5.67 12.14
N ASP A 60 2.78 5.56 13.43
CA ASP A 60 2.52 4.54 14.44
C ASP A 60 2.12 3.11 13.99
N ALA A 61 2.73 2.13 14.66
CA ALA A 61 2.63 0.69 14.37
C ALA A 61 1.26 0.04 14.69
N GLY A 62 0.18 0.80 14.64
CA GLY A 62 -1.16 0.40 15.11
C GLY A 62 -2.03 -0.32 14.07
N ALA A 63 -1.97 0.06 12.79
CA ALA A 63 -2.64 -0.62 11.69
C ALA A 63 -2.11 -0.06 10.36
N ASP A 64 -1.80 -0.93 9.40
CA ASP A 64 -1.32 -0.49 8.08
C ASP A 64 -2.44 0.11 7.21
N PHE A 65 -3.71 -0.18 7.52
CA PHE A 65 -4.90 0.18 6.74
C PHE A 65 -5.85 1.09 7.52
N LYS A 66 -6.39 2.11 6.84
CA LYS A 66 -7.42 3.01 7.37
C LYS A 66 -8.80 2.53 6.90
N LEU A 67 -9.24 1.38 7.40
CA LEU A 67 -10.63 0.94 7.20
C LEU A 67 -11.53 1.83 8.07
N SER A 68 -12.33 2.70 7.45
CA SER A 68 -13.31 3.55 8.16
C SER A 68 -14.60 2.80 8.50
#